data_AF-A0A968RUF4-F1
#
_entry.id   AF-A0A968RUF4-F1
#
_cell.length_a   1.000
_cell.length_b   1.000
_cell.length_c   1.000
_cell.angle_alpha   90.00
_cell.angle_beta   90.00
_cell.angle_gamma   90.00
#
_symmetry.space_group_name_H-M   'P 1'
#
loop_
_entity.id
_entity.type
_entity.pdbx_description
1 polymer ?
#
loop_
_entity_poly.entity_id
_entity_poly.type
_entity_poly.pdbx_seq_one_letter_code
_entity_poly.pdbx_strand_id
1 'polypeptide(L)'
;MNKLRIFLIGCGVIALLSSCRSTKKTISTTETIYVETVLKQLLKTQIKADWLDAQVKITYKDASMSQTANANVRMKKDSLVWISVKKLGFEVVRAQVTKDSVYFLDRFNQNYAVKDLNFLSEMYSLPASLETLQALLLGNPIFFLPVICNWKALP
;
A
#
# COMPACT_ATOMS: atom_id res chain seq x y z
N MET A 1 2.61 -36.75 47.80
CA MET A 1 2.45 -36.77 46.33
C MET A 1 2.45 -35.37 45.69
N ASN A 2 2.66 -34.30 46.46
CA ASN A 2 2.40 -32.93 46.02
C ASN A 2 3.71 -32.23 45.59
N LYS A 3 4.85 -32.65 46.15
CA LYS A 3 6.18 -32.14 45.80
C LYS A 3 6.65 -32.57 44.40
N LEU A 4 6.26 -33.77 43.95
CA LEU A 4 6.55 -34.26 42.58
C LEU A 4 5.71 -33.51 41.53
N ARG A 5 4.45 -33.18 41.85
CA ARG A 5 3.58 -32.36 40.99
C ARG A 5 4.08 -30.93 40.87
N ILE A 6 4.54 -30.32 41.96
CA ILE A 6 5.13 -28.97 41.95
C ILE A 6 6.41 -28.95 41.09
N PHE A 7 7.24 -29.98 41.17
CA PHE A 7 8.46 -30.09 40.35
C PHE A 7 8.15 -30.27 38.86
N LEU A 8 7.14 -31.08 38.52
CA LEU A 8 6.69 -31.28 37.14
C LEU A 8 6.05 -30.02 36.52
N ILE A 9 5.28 -29.27 37.32
CA ILE A 9 4.70 -27.98 36.89
C ILE A 9 5.79 -26.92 36.73
N GLY A 10 6.77 -26.89 37.65
CA GLY A 10 7.91 -25.96 37.56
C GLY A 10 8.77 -26.19 36.31
N CYS A 11 9.03 -27.46 35.96
CA CYS A 11 9.80 -27.81 34.75
C CYS A 11 9.01 -27.49 33.46
N GLY A 12 7.68 -27.66 33.48
CA GLY A 12 6.80 -27.31 32.37
C GLY A 12 6.74 -25.81 32.05
N VAL A 13 6.81 -24.95 33.07
CA VAL A 13 6.80 -23.48 32.88
C VAL A 13 8.13 -22.98 32.27
N ILE A 14 9.26 -23.60 32.60
CA ILE A 14 10.58 -23.23 32.06
C ILE A 14 10.69 -23.60 30.56
N ALA A 15 10.05 -24.69 30.13
CA ALA A 15 10.01 -25.10 28.73
C ALA A 15 9.22 -24.13 27.82
N LEU A 16 8.29 -23.34 28.38
CA LEU A 16 7.47 -22.38 27.63
C LEU A 16 8.17 -21.03 27.38
N LEU A 17 9.34 -20.78 28.00
CA LEU A 17 10.13 -19.55 27.81
C LEU A 17 11.24 -19.70 26.76
N SER A 18 11.29 -20.83 26.06
CA SER A 18 12.17 -21.05 24.90
C SER A 18 11.61 -20.31 23.68
N SER A 19 11.63 -18.98 23.74
CA SER A 19 11.40 -18.14 22.57
C SER A 19 12.50 -18.46 21.54
N CYS A 20 12.10 -19.03 20.41
CA CYS A 20 12.97 -19.22 19.26
C CYS A 20 13.40 -17.85 18.73
N ARG A 21 14.56 -17.38 19.16
CA ARG A 21 15.21 -16.21 18.55
C ARG A 21 15.74 -16.64 17.19
N SER A 22 15.02 -16.30 16.12
CA SER A 22 15.48 -16.50 14.75
C SER A 22 16.65 -15.55 14.47
N THR A 23 17.87 -16.09 14.47
CA THR A 23 19.06 -15.38 14.03
C THR A 23 19.02 -15.28 12.51
N LYS A 24 18.69 -14.10 11.95
CA LYS A 24 18.83 -13.84 10.52
C LYS A 24 20.32 -13.91 10.16
N LYS A 25 20.71 -14.84 9.29
CA LYS A 25 22.04 -14.82 8.66
C LYS A 25 22.10 -13.62 7.71
N THR A 26 22.95 -12.65 8.03
CA THR A 26 23.35 -11.60 7.09
C THR A 26 24.30 -12.23 6.09
N ILE A 27 23.79 -12.53 4.89
CA ILE A 27 24.62 -12.91 3.75
C ILE A 27 25.21 -11.62 3.19
N SER A 28 26.44 -11.32 3.58
CA SER A 28 27.25 -10.27 2.98
C SER A 28 28.02 -10.87 1.81
N THR A 29 27.30 -11.17 0.73
CA THR A 29 27.92 -11.46 -0.57
C THR A 29 27.41 -10.40 -1.53
N THR A 30 28.30 -9.49 -1.92
CA THR A 30 28.03 -8.56 -3.01
C THR A 30 28.05 -9.36 -4.30
N GLU A 31 26.96 -10.06 -4.59
CA GLU A 31 26.71 -10.62 -5.90
C GLU A 31 26.42 -9.46 -6.86
N THR A 32 27.03 -9.45 -8.03
CA THR A 32 26.70 -8.52 -9.09
C THR A 32 25.28 -8.81 -9.55
N ILE A 33 24.29 -8.11 -8.98
CA ILE A 33 22.90 -8.35 -9.30
C ILE A 33 22.58 -7.67 -10.63
N TYR A 34 22.39 -8.47 -11.68
CA TYR A 34 21.90 -7.98 -12.96
C TYR A 34 20.49 -7.43 -12.81
N VAL A 35 20.23 -6.24 -13.39
CA VAL A 35 18.94 -5.54 -13.35
C VAL A 35 17.80 -6.45 -13.81
N GLU A 36 18.06 -7.29 -14.82
CA GLU A 36 17.09 -8.25 -15.37
C GLU A 36 16.65 -9.31 -14.35
N THR A 37 17.57 -9.77 -13.49
CA THR A 37 17.28 -10.75 -12.44
C THR A 37 16.40 -10.13 -11.36
N VAL A 38 16.70 -8.89 -10.96
CA VAL A 38 15.85 -8.13 -10.02
C VAL A 38 14.47 -7.92 -10.61
N LEU A 39 14.39 -7.50 -11.86
CA LEU A 39 13.12 -7.22 -12.52
C LEU A 39 12.26 -8.48 -12.63
N LYS A 40 12.84 -9.60 -13.08
CA LYS A 40 12.14 -10.90 -13.14
C LYS A 40 11.61 -11.31 -11.77
N GLN A 41 12.40 -11.11 -10.72
CA GLN A 41 11.97 -11.45 -9.37
C GLN A 41 10.83 -10.53 -8.90
N LEU A 42 10.95 -9.21 -9.11
CA LEU A 42 9.90 -8.23 -8.76
C LEU A 42 8.57 -8.52 -9.46
N LEU A 43 8.61 -8.87 -10.74
CA LEU A 43 7.40 -9.24 -11.50
C LEU A 43 6.78 -10.55 -10.99
N LYS A 44 7.60 -11.50 -10.50
CA LYS A 44 7.12 -12.76 -9.94
C LYS A 44 6.53 -12.60 -8.53
N THR A 45 7.02 -11.64 -7.75
CA THR A 45 6.63 -11.44 -6.35
C THR A 45 5.56 -10.36 -6.16
N GLN A 46 4.76 -10.07 -7.19
CA GLN A 46 3.68 -9.10 -7.09
C GLN A 46 2.60 -9.55 -6.10
N ILE A 47 2.11 -8.59 -5.32
CA ILE A 47 1.02 -8.80 -4.38
C ILE A 47 -0.28 -8.91 -5.17
N LYS A 48 -1.03 -9.98 -4.93
CA LYS A 48 -2.35 -10.21 -5.51
C LYS A 48 -3.37 -10.25 -4.38
N ALA A 49 -4.30 -9.31 -4.38
CA ALA A 49 -5.36 -9.24 -3.39
C ALA A 49 -6.68 -8.82 -4.05
N ASP A 50 -7.77 -9.51 -3.70
CA ASP A 50 -9.11 -9.14 -4.16
C ASP A 50 -9.64 -7.92 -3.41
N TRP A 51 -9.23 -7.77 -2.15
CA TRP A 51 -9.63 -6.67 -1.28
C TRP A 51 -8.43 -6.08 -0.54
N LEU A 52 -8.45 -4.76 -0.37
CA LEU A 52 -7.58 -4.03 0.54
C LEU A 52 -8.48 -3.19 1.46
N ASP A 53 -8.19 -3.19 2.75
CA ASP A 53 -8.67 -2.17 3.70
C ASP A 53 -7.44 -1.67 4.47
N ALA A 54 -7.14 -0.39 4.31
CA ALA A 54 -5.95 0.24 4.85
C ALA A 54 -6.29 1.58 5.51
N GLN A 55 -5.68 1.82 6.67
CA GLN A 55 -5.69 3.12 7.34
C GLN A 55 -4.37 3.83 7.08
N VAL A 56 -4.46 5.02 6.48
CA VAL A 56 -3.31 5.80 6.03
C VAL A 56 -3.28 7.13 6.79
N LYS A 57 -2.14 7.46 7.41
CA LYS A 57 -1.91 8.79 7.97
C LYS A 57 -1.15 9.64 6.96
N ILE A 58 -1.79 10.70 6.49
CA ILE A 58 -1.22 11.65 5.53
C ILE A 58 -0.65 12.81 6.34
N THR A 59 0.65 13.07 6.20
CA THR A 59 1.31 14.23 6.81
C THR A 59 1.86 15.11 5.71
N TYR A 60 1.35 16.33 5.60
CA TYR A 60 1.82 17.35 4.68
C TYR A 60 2.59 18.41 5.46
N LYS A 61 3.81 18.72 5.02
CA LYS A 61 4.68 19.73 5.62
C LYS A 61 5.25 20.61 4.50
N ASP A 62 4.98 21.91 4.59
CA ASP A 62 5.70 22.95 3.86
C ASP A 62 6.27 23.99 4.84
N ALA A 63 6.92 25.03 4.30
CA ALA A 63 7.56 26.08 5.11
C ALA A 63 6.59 26.86 6.03
N SER A 64 5.29 26.86 5.71
CA SER A 64 4.26 27.64 6.38
C SER A 64 3.25 26.78 7.16
N MET A 65 3.15 25.48 6.83
CA MET A 65 2.06 24.64 7.27
C MET A 65 2.47 23.18 7.47
N SER A 66 2.15 22.63 8.65
CA SER A 66 2.24 21.19 8.95
C SER A 66 0.85 20.68 9.31
N GLN A 67 0.27 19.84 8.46
CA GLN A 67 -1.08 19.30 8.63
C GLN A 67 -1.08 17.78 8.51
N THR A 68 -1.88 17.15 9.38
CA THR A 68 -2.10 15.71 9.37
C THR A 68 -3.56 15.40 9.13
N ALA A 69 -3.82 14.41 8.27
CA ALA A 69 -5.14 13.85 8.03
C ALA A 69 -5.07 12.32 8.07
N ASN A 70 -6.20 11.67 8.35
CA ASN A 70 -6.30 10.21 8.29
C ASN A 70 -7.17 9.84 7.10
N ALA A 71 -6.77 8.85 6.31
CA ALA A 71 -7.56 8.31 5.23
C ALA A 71 -7.85 6.83 5.46
N ASN A 72 -9.07 6.40 5.12
CA ASN A 72 -9.39 4.99 4.96
C ASN A 72 -9.40 4.69 3.47
N VAL A 73 -8.55 3.77 3.04
CA VAL A 73 -8.43 3.33 1.65
C VAL A 73 -8.97 1.92 1.57
N ARG A 74 -9.96 1.73 0.71
CA ARG A 74 -10.52 0.43 0.39
C ARG A 74 -10.38 0.16 -1.09
N MET A 75 -10.15 -1.09 -1.44
CA MET A 75 -10.03 -1.53 -2.82
C MET A 75 -10.78 -2.84 -3.00
N LYS A 76 -11.47 -2.96 -4.13
CA LYS A 76 -11.93 -4.22 -4.69
C LYS A 76 -11.31 -4.37 -6.07
N LYS A 77 -10.54 -5.45 -6.27
CA LYS A 77 -9.87 -5.75 -7.52
C LYS A 77 -10.81 -5.61 -8.72
N ASP A 78 -10.30 -4.98 -9.78
CA ASP A 78 -10.98 -4.78 -11.06
C ASP A 78 -12.34 -4.07 -10.96
N SER A 79 -12.63 -3.35 -9.87
CA SER A 79 -13.95 -2.77 -9.65
C SER A 79 -13.92 -1.39 -9.03
N LEU A 80 -13.19 -1.22 -7.92
CA LEU A 80 -13.33 -0.02 -7.10
C LEU A 80 -12.06 0.28 -6.32
N VAL A 81 -11.70 1.55 -6.27
CA VAL A 81 -10.89 2.15 -5.20
C VAL A 81 -11.75 3.19 -4.51
N TRP A 82 -11.81 3.14 -3.18
CA TRP A 82 -12.60 4.04 -2.35
C TRP A 82 -11.72 4.65 -1.28
N ILE A 83 -11.65 5.98 -1.24
CA ILE A 83 -10.81 6.73 -0.30
C ILE A 83 -11.71 7.69 0.47
N SER A 84 -11.67 7.63 1.79
CA SER A 84 -12.35 8.55 2.70
C SER A 84 -11.32 9.24 3.59
N VAL A 85 -11.12 10.54 3.38
CA VAL A 85 -10.19 11.37 4.16
C VAL A 85 -10.97 12.06 5.27
N LYS A 86 -10.46 11.91 6.48
CA LYS A 86 -11.02 12.47 7.71
C LYS A 86 -10.03 13.41 8.38
N LYS A 87 -10.54 14.52 8.89
CA LYS A 87 -9.82 15.46 9.75
C LYS A 87 -10.69 15.74 10.97
N LEU A 88 -10.11 15.64 12.16
CA LEU A 88 -10.82 15.84 13.45
C LEU A 88 -12.10 14.98 13.61
N GLY A 89 -12.09 13.75 13.08
CA GLY A 89 -13.20 12.80 13.18
C GLY A 89 -14.27 12.93 12.09
N PHE A 90 -14.27 14.02 11.32
CA PHE A 90 -15.24 14.26 10.24
C PHE A 90 -14.65 13.93 8.87
N GLU A 91 -15.46 13.39 7.96
CA GLU A 91 -15.08 13.19 6.57
C GLU A 91 -15.05 14.55 5.85
N VAL A 92 -13.89 14.90 5.30
CA VAL A 92 -13.69 16.16 4.56
C VAL A 92 -13.67 15.92 3.05
N VAL A 93 -13.12 14.79 2.61
CA VAL A 93 -13.01 14.43 1.20
C VAL A 93 -13.30 12.93 1.03
N ARG A 94 -14.01 12.59 -0.04
CA ARG A 94 -14.20 11.22 -0.49
C ARG A 94 -13.91 11.12 -1.99
N ALA A 95 -13.13 10.12 -2.37
CA ALA A 95 -12.90 9.77 -3.76
C ALA A 95 -13.31 8.32 -4.01
N GLN A 96 -13.93 8.06 -5.16
CA GLN A 96 -14.17 6.72 -5.67
C GLN A 96 -13.66 6.64 -7.10
N VAL A 97 -12.92 5.60 -7.42
CA VAL A 97 -12.40 5.34 -8.76
C VAL A 97 -12.95 4.01 -9.22
N THR A 98 -13.72 4.02 -10.31
CA THR A 98 -14.24 2.84 -11.00
C THR A 98 -13.44 2.61 -12.29
N LYS A 99 -13.89 1.70 -13.15
CA LYS A 99 -13.22 1.40 -14.43
C LYS A 99 -13.23 2.56 -15.42
N ASP A 100 -14.16 3.49 -15.25
CA ASP A 100 -14.54 4.49 -16.24
C ASP A 100 -14.60 5.90 -15.65
N SER A 101 -14.80 6.01 -14.33
CA SER A 101 -15.09 7.28 -13.68
C SER A 101 -14.34 7.47 -12.36
N VAL A 102 -14.04 8.73 -12.07
CA VAL A 102 -13.56 9.24 -10.79
C VAL A 102 -14.67 10.12 -10.22
N TYR A 103 -15.18 9.72 -9.06
CA TYR A 103 -16.15 10.47 -8.28
C TYR A 103 -15.43 11.16 -7.15
N PHE A 104 -15.62 12.48 -7.03
CA PHE A 104 -15.01 13.29 -5.99
C PHE A 104 -16.11 14.02 -5.22
N LEU A 105 -16.10 13.88 -3.89
CA LEU A 105 -16.96 14.60 -2.98
C LEU A 105 -16.09 15.36 -1.99
N ASP A 106 -16.08 16.69 -2.13
CA ASP A 106 -15.44 17.62 -1.22
C ASP A 106 -16.51 18.20 -0.29
N ARG A 107 -16.54 17.71 0.94
CA ARG A 107 -17.50 18.19 1.95
C ARG A 107 -17.05 19.51 2.57
N PHE A 108 -15.76 19.84 2.47
CA PHE A 108 -15.23 21.10 2.98
C PHE A 108 -15.68 22.27 2.10
N ASN A 109 -15.60 22.10 0.77
CA ASN A 109 -16.03 23.08 -0.22
C ASN A 109 -17.45 22.87 -0.76
N GLN A 110 -18.21 21.90 -0.21
CA GLN A 110 -19.56 21.52 -0.66
C GLN A 110 -19.66 21.24 -2.17
N ASN A 111 -18.63 20.60 -2.73
CA ASN A 111 -18.52 20.34 -4.15
C ASN A 111 -18.57 18.84 -4.46
N TYR A 112 -19.18 18.49 -5.58
CA TYR A 112 -19.21 17.15 -6.13
C TYR A 112 -18.88 17.17 -7.61
N ALA A 113 -17.99 16.27 -8.02
CA ALA A 113 -17.56 16.15 -9.40
C ALA A 113 -17.48 14.68 -9.83
N VAL A 114 -17.81 14.45 -11.10
CA VAL A 114 -17.55 13.19 -11.80
C VAL A 114 -16.64 13.50 -12.98
N LYS A 115 -15.55 12.75 -13.11
CA LYS A 115 -14.55 12.90 -14.17
C LYS A 115 -14.24 11.53 -14.76
N ASP A 116 -13.74 11.49 -15.98
CA ASP A 116 -13.13 10.27 -16.52
C ASP A 116 -11.76 10.01 -15.85
N LEU A 117 -11.12 8.88 -16.18
CA LEU A 117 -9.82 8.50 -15.62
C LEU A 117 -8.65 9.38 -16.09
N ASN A 118 -8.75 10.08 -17.23
CA ASN A 118 -7.67 10.93 -17.74
C ASN A 118 -7.39 12.10 -16.80
N PHE A 119 -8.41 12.54 -16.06
CA PHE A 119 -8.26 13.53 -15.00
C PHE A 119 -7.14 13.21 -13.99
N LEU A 120 -6.91 11.92 -13.68
CA LEU A 120 -5.83 11.50 -12.76
C LEU A 120 -4.45 11.83 -13.33
N SER A 121 -4.28 11.67 -14.65
CA SER A 121 -3.05 11.99 -15.35
C SER A 121 -2.86 13.50 -15.46
N GLU A 122 -3.89 14.23 -15.89
CA GLU A 122 -3.83 15.68 -16.12
C GLU A 122 -3.56 16.48 -14.84
N MET A 123 -4.22 16.12 -13.74
CA MET A 123 -4.12 16.89 -12.48
C MET A 123 -3.05 16.38 -11.53
N TYR A 124 -2.83 15.07 -11.46
CA TYR A 124 -2.00 14.46 -10.42
C TYR A 124 -0.80 13.70 -10.97
N SER A 125 -0.59 13.69 -12.29
CA SER A 125 0.44 12.86 -12.94
C SER A 125 0.34 11.39 -12.54
N LEU A 126 -0.86 10.93 -12.19
CA LEU A 126 -1.14 9.54 -11.84
C LEU A 126 -1.58 8.78 -13.09
N PRO A 127 -1.26 7.49 -13.20
CA PRO A 127 -1.72 6.68 -14.32
C PRO A 127 -3.24 6.71 -14.48
N ALA A 128 -3.72 6.95 -15.71
CA ALA A 128 -5.15 7.05 -16.05
C ALA A 128 -5.86 5.68 -16.12
N SER A 129 -5.49 4.73 -15.26
CA SER A 129 -6.12 3.40 -15.24
C SER A 129 -6.39 2.92 -13.82
N LEU A 130 -7.56 2.30 -13.62
CA LEU A 130 -7.91 1.68 -12.35
C LEU A 130 -6.90 0.59 -11.96
N GLU A 131 -6.48 -0.24 -12.91
CA GLU A 131 -5.52 -1.32 -12.67
C GLU A 131 -4.19 -0.80 -12.14
N THR A 132 -3.66 0.26 -12.75
CA THR A 132 -2.39 0.85 -12.32
C THR A 132 -2.52 1.52 -10.96
N LEU A 133 -3.65 2.18 -10.67
CA LEU A 133 -3.91 2.72 -9.33
C LEU A 133 -4.00 1.60 -8.28
N GLN A 134 -4.66 0.48 -8.60
CA GLN A 134 -4.75 -0.68 -7.72
C GLN A 134 -3.38 -1.33 -7.49
N ALA A 135 -2.58 -1.46 -8.54
CA ALA A 135 -1.20 -1.94 -8.44
C ALA A 135 -0.34 -1.02 -7.54
N LEU A 136 -0.48 0.30 -7.69
CA LEU A 136 0.20 1.28 -6.84
C LEU A 136 -0.19 1.12 -5.36
N LEU A 137 -1.48 0.96 -5.06
CA LEU A 137 -1.95 0.74 -3.68
C LEU A 137 -1.44 -0.56 -3.06
N LEU A 138 -1.23 -1.58 -3.88
CA LEU A 138 -0.61 -2.84 -3.45
C LEU A 138 0.92 -2.77 -3.38
N GLY A 139 1.53 -1.65 -3.75
CA GLY A 139 3.00 -1.53 -3.82
C GLY A 139 3.64 -2.35 -4.95
N ASN A 140 2.85 -2.73 -5.96
CA ASN A 140 3.35 -3.40 -7.15
C ASN A 140 4.03 -2.39 -8.09
N PRO A 141 5.03 -2.80 -8.87
CA PRO A 141 5.71 -1.93 -9.82
C PRO A 141 4.75 -1.50 -10.94
N ILE A 142 4.61 -0.18 -11.13
CA ILE A 142 3.73 0.42 -12.15
C ILE A 142 4.48 1.04 -13.34
N PHE A 143 5.76 1.39 -13.18
CA PHE A 143 6.58 2.04 -14.22
C PHE A 143 7.62 1.11 -14.89
N PHE A 144 7.81 -0.10 -14.37
CA PHE A 144 8.89 -1.02 -14.79
C PHE A 144 8.42 -2.15 -15.70
N LEU A 145 7.21 -2.05 -16.26
CA LEU A 145 6.75 -3.03 -17.23
C LEU A 145 7.53 -2.84 -18.54
N PRO A 146 7.93 -3.92 -19.23
CA PRO A 146 8.78 -3.86 -20.44
C PRO A 146 8.18 -3.04 -21.60
N VAL A 147 6.89 -2.68 -21.51
CA VAL A 147 6.21 -1.80 -22.47
C VAL A 147 6.66 -0.33 -22.32
N ILE A 148 7.11 0.08 -21.14
CA ILE A 148 7.37 1.50 -20.81
C ILE A 148 8.88 1.82 -20.72
N CYS A 149 9.75 0.82 -20.58
CA CYS A 149 11.19 1.00 -20.51
C CYS A 149 11.88 1.25 -21.88
N ASN A 150 11.11 1.43 -22.96
CA ASN A 150 11.66 1.95 -24.21
C ASN A 150 11.77 3.47 -24.14
N TRP A 151 12.71 3.97 -23.33
CA TRP A 151 13.04 5.39 -23.17
C TRP A 151 13.49 6.07 -24.47
N LYS A 152 13.68 5.29 -25.54
CA LYS A 152 14.02 5.76 -26.89
C LYS A 152 12.80 6.25 -27.70
N ALA A 153 11.59 6.24 -27.11
CA ALA A 153 10.35 6.57 -27.79
C ALA A 153 9.44 7.53 -27.00
N LEU A 154 10.01 8.53 -26.31
CA LEU A 154 9.27 9.72 -25.89
C LEU A 154 9.78 10.91 -26.73
N PRO A 155 8.90 11.76 -27.29
CA PRO A 155 9.30 12.95 -28.04
C PRO A 155 10.08 13.96 -27.19
#